data_AF-A0A9N8PMM4-F1
#
_entry.id   AF-A0A9N8PMM4-F1
#
_cell.length_a   1.000
_cell.length_b   1.000
_cell.length_c   1.000
_cell.angle_alpha   90.00
_cell.angle_beta   90.00
_cell.angle_gamma   90.00
#
_symmetry.space_group_name_H-M   'P 1'
#
loop_
_entity.id
_entity.type
_entity.pdbx_description
1 polymer ?
#
loop_
_entity_poly.entity_id
_entity_poly.type
_entity_poly.pdbx_seq_one_letter_code
_entity_poly.pdbx_strand_id
1 'polypeptide(L)' 'MSYMVDKAPSQDPLLQRQVRPWEPAEHRPCLTWSRSAYRPFNTVKNKYQPWTPVAAPRN' A
#
# COMPACT_ATOMS: atom_id res chain seq x y z
N MET A 1 22.85 8.40 5.99
CA MET A 1 22.27 9.40 6.91
C MET A 1 22.64 10.76 6.39
N SER A 2 21.64 11.57 6.03
CA SER A 2 21.79 12.72 5.14
C SER A 2 22.18 14.03 5.85
N TYR A 3 22.71 13.95 7.08
CA TYR A 3 23.03 15.11 7.94
C TYR A 3 21.87 16.10 8.16
N MET A 4 20.62 15.61 8.13
CA MET A 4 19.43 16.44 8.35
C MET A 4 19.19 16.73 9.84
N VAL A 5 19.74 15.92 10.74
CA VAL A 5 19.57 16.02 12.20
C VAL A 5 20.86 15.59 12.88
N ASP A 6 21.18 16.24 14.01
CA ASP A 6 22.40 15.99 14.79
C ASP A 6 22.34 14.69 15.62
N LYS A 7 21.14 14.32 16.07
CA LYS A 7 20.88 13.18 16.95
C LYS A 7 20.46 11.95 16.15
N ALA A 8 20.87 10.76 16.64
CA ALA A 8 20.44 9.51 16.06
C ALA A 8 18.93 9.25 16.34
N PRO A 9 18.21 8.51 15.48
CA PRO A 9 16.78 8.21 15.67
C PRO A 9 16.44 7.44 16.96
N SER A 10 17.43 6.82 17.62
CA SER A 10 17.27 6.15 18.91
C SER A 10 17.26 7.13 20.11
N GLN A 11 17.77 8.34 19.94
CA GLN A 11 17.91 9.35 20.99
C GLN A 11 16.84 10.46 20.92
N ASP A 12 16.16 10.59 19.78
CA ASP A 12 15.11 11.57 19.56
C ASP A 12 13.73 10.90 19.53
N PRO A 13 12.85 11.16 20.54
CA PRO A 13 11.52 10.58 20.62
C PRO A 13 10.62 10.89 19.41
N LEU A 14 10.85 12.01 18.71
CA LEU A 14 10.05 12.39 17.55
C LEU A 14 10.43 11.62 16.29
N LEU A 15 11.68 11.17 16.20
CA LEU A 15 12.21 10.40 15.07
C LEU A 15 12.11 8.89 15.28
N GLN A 16 11.61 8.46 16.43
CA GLN A 16 11.40 7.06 16.75
C GLN A 16 10.27 6.48 15.89
N ARG A 17 10.58 5.39 15.17
CA ARG A 17 9.58 4.62 14.41
C ARG A 17 8.65 3.84 15.36
N GLN A 18 7.50 3.45 14.85
CA GLN A 18 6.50 2.57 15.49
C GLN A 18 5.69 3.21 16.63
N VAL A 19 5.69 4.54 16.76
CA VAL A 19 4.84 5.23 17.74
C VAL A 19 3.36 5.21 17.33
N ARG A 20 3.10 5.11 16.03
CA ARG A 20 1.75 5.25 15.46
C ARG A 20 1.16 3.90 15.08
N PRO A 21 -0.14 3.65 15.32
CA PRO A 21 -0.74 2.34 15.08
C PRO A 21 -0.84 1.94 13.59
N TRP A 22 -0.76 2.89 12.66
CA TRP A 22 -0.77 2.62 11.21
C TRP A 22 0.63 2.55 10.59
N GLU A 23 1.68 2.79 11.38
CA GLU A 23 3.04 2.77 10.85
C GLU A 23 3.47 1.32 10.58
N PRO A 24 4.12 1.02 9.44
CA PRO A 24 4.67 -0.30 9.19
C PRO A 24 5.69 -0.67 10.27
N ALA A 25 5.53 -1.84 10.91
CA ALA A 25 6.46 -2.32 11.92
C ALA A 25 7.89 -2.48 11.35
N GLU A 26 8.01 -3.07 10.16
CA GLU A 26 9.30 -3.38 9.55
C GLU A 26 9.66 -2.42 8.41
N HIS A 27 10.97 -2.28 8.17
CA HIS A 27 11.48 -1.56 7.02
C HIS A 27 11.22 -2.36 5.74
N ARG A 28 10.50 -1.75 4.79
CA ARG A 28 10.29 -2.32 3.46
C ARG A 28 11.33 -1.73 2.50
N PRO A 29 12.30 -2.53 2.00
CA PRO A 29 13.31 -2.04 1.07
C PRO A 29 12.69 -1.73 -0.30
N CYS A 30 13.51 -1.24 -1.23
CA CYS A 30 13.08 -1.10 -2.62
C CYS A 30 12.81 -2.48 -3.24
N LEU A 31 11.55 -2.77 -3.57
CA LEU A 31 11.11 -4.07 -4.09
C LEU A 31 10.93 -4.07 -5.62
N THR A 32 11.53 -3.11 -6.33
CA THR A 32 11.52 -3.08 -7.81
C THR A 32 12.12 -4.37 -8.38
N TRP A 33 11.55 -4.87 -9.48
CA TRP A 33 11.96 -6.11 -10.15
C TRP A 33 11.80 -7.41 -9.33
N SER A 34 11.14 -7.33 -8.18
CA SER A 34 10.71 -8.51 -7.41
C SER A 34 9.23 -8.85 -7.71
N ARG A 35 8.77 -10.00 -7.19
CA ARG A 35 7.34 -10.37 -7.24
C ARG A 35 6.45 -9.37 -6.50
N SER A 36 7.01 -8.67 -5.51
CA SER A 36 6.33 -7.70 -4.64
C SER A 36 6.48 -6.26 -5.11
N ALA A 37 6.89 -6.03 -6.36
CA ALA A 37 6.94 -4.69 -6.93
C ALA A 37 5.54 -4.04 -6.94
N TYR A 38 5.50 -2.71 -6.75
CA TYR A 38 4.27 -1.93 -6.87
C TYR A 38 3.68 -2.10 -8.28
N ARG A 39 2.39 -2.48 -8.34
CA ARG A 39 1.63 -2.63 -9.57
C ARG A 39 0.46 -1.65 -9.55
N PRO A 40 0.47 -0.58 -10.36
CA PRO A 40 -0.65 0.34 -10.42
C PRO A 40 -1.87 -0.38 -11.01
N PHE A 41 -3.04 -0.08 -10.45
CA PHE A 41 -4.33 -0.58 -10.92
C PHE A 41 -5.41 0.49 -10.68
N ASN A 42 -6.59 0.29 -11.27
CA ASN A 42 -7.72 1.19 -11.04
C ASN A 42 -8.33 0.92 -9.64
N THR A 43 -8.23 1.90 -8.74
CA THR A 43 -8.80 1.81 -7.39
C THR A 43 -10.32 2.04 -7.36
N VAL A 44 -10.93 2.39 -8.50
CA VAL A 44 -12.36 2.67 -8.64
C VAL A 44 -13.07 1.48 -9.28
N LYS A 45 -14.24 1.11 -8.72
CA LYS A 45 -15.16 0.12 -9.32
C LYS A 45 -15.79 0.67 -10.61
N ASN A 46 -16.19 -0.20 -11.54
CA ASN A 46 -16.94 0.24 -12.72
C ASN A 46 -18.19 1.05 -12.31
N LYS A 47 -18.35 2.22 -12.93
CA LYS A 47 -19.46 3.15 -12.66
C LYS A 47 -20.79 2.65 -13.21
N TYR A 48 -20.75 1.88 -14.29
CA TYR A 48 -21.93 1.33 -14.95
C TYR A 48 -22.02 -0.18 -14.72
N GLN A 49 -23.23 -0.68 -14.52
CA GLN A 49 -23.48 -2.11 -14.39
C GLN A 49 -24.00 -2.64 -15.73
N PRO A 50 -23.32 -3.60 -16.38
CA PRO A 50 -23.85 -4.23 -17.57
C PRO A 50 -25.10 -5.05 -17.22
N TRP A 51 -26.01 -5.18 -18.17
CA TRP A 51 -27.13 -6.11 -18.03
C TRP A 51 -26.62 -7.54 -17.93
N THR A 52 -27.03 -8.27 -16.88
CA THR A 52 -26.70 -9.69 -16.70
C THR A 52 -27.78 -10.55 -17.34
N PRO A 53 -27.47 -11.33 -18.39
CA PRO A 53 -28.46 -12.16 -19.08
C PRO A 53 -28.98 -13.26 -18.17
N VAL A 54 -30.31 -13.45 -18.16
CA VAL A 54 -30.97 -14.57 -17.49
C VAL A 54 -31.36 -15.58 -18.56
N ALA A 55 -30.79 -16.79 -18.49
CA ALA A 55 -31.13 -17.86 -19.41
C ALA A 55 -32.55 -18.38 -19.10
N ALA A 56 -33.46 -18.31 -20.08
CA ALA A 56 -34.78 -18.92 -19.99
C ALA A 56 -34.76 -20.31 -20.65
N PRO A 57 -35.34 -21.35 -20.00
CA PRO A 57 -35.51 -22.65 -20.64
C PRO A 57 -36.50 -22.54 -21.80
N ARG A 58 -36.26 -23.30 -22.87
CA ARG A 58 -37.21 -23.44 -23.98
C ARG A 58 -37.93 -24.78 -23.77
N ASN A 59 -39.17 -24.73 -23.30
CA ASN A 59 -40.08 -25.88 -23.25
C ASN A 59 -40.94 -25.93 -24.51
#